data_AF-A0A7C8QBV2-F1
#
_entry.id   AF-A0A7C8QBV2-F1
#
_cell.length_a   1.000
_cell.length_b   1.000
_cell.length_c   1.000
_cell.angle_alpha   90.00
_cell.angle_beta   90.00
_cell.angle_gamma   90.00
#
_symmetry.space_group_name_H-M   'P 1'
#
loop_
_entity.id
_entity.type
_entity.pdbx_description
1 polymer ?
#
loop_
_entity_poly.entity_id
_entity_poly.type
_entity_poly.pdbx_seq_one_letter_code
_entity_poly.pdbx_strand_id
1 'polypeptide(L)'
;MRSKVLQIQRRLFSTSVSRNSDFAHCIIGGGVVIHAGIYYPEQSLKTKLCIRGKELMYDLCERQSIPHKRLGKWILAQNEKEREILEGLHKKCIRLGVPTEFIEKNEAEELEPDVYAPFGVLNSPTTGIISVHDYMTYLASTLEQFDISLQTSVESLRRTENGNYEITAKSTGDSEPFTVTADVVINSAGLSAPLISNMLLPKERHVTPYYAKGNYFSYSASKPKVSRLIYPCPVEGLGGLGTHLTLDMAGRMRFGPDVEWVDNPDDLVARDSRLQDAVGATKVAA
;
A
#
# COMPACT_ATOMS: atom_id res chain seq x y z
N MET A 1 -6.93 35.68 -26.85
CA MET A 1 -6.13 35.12 -25.74
C MET A 1 -6.24 33.60 -25.82
N ARG A 2 -5.12 32.91 -26.12
CA ARG A 2 -5.09 31.48 -26.44
C ARG A 2 -5.22 30.63 -25.18
N SER A 3 -6.18 29.70 -25.17
CA SER A 3 -6.29 28.68 -24.14
C SER A 3 -5.09 27.73 -24.24
N LYS A 4 -4.36 27.55 -23.13
CA LYS A 4 -3.32 26.52 -23.03
C LYS A 4 -4.02 25.18 -22.79
N VAL A 5 -4.19 24.43 -23.86
CA VAL A 5 -4.61 23.03 -23.84
C VAL A 5 -3.54 22.23 -23.08
N LEU A 6 -3.95 21.53 -22.01
CA LEU A 6 -3.12 20.54 -21.31
C LEU A 6 -2.70 19.46 -22.30
N GLN A 7 -1.42 19.42 -22.66
CA GLN A 7 -0.84 18.22 -23.29
C GLN A 7 -0.54 17.19 -22.20
N ILE A 8 -1.52 16.32 -21.95
CA ILE A 8 -1.32 15.11 -21.16
C ILE A 8 -0.51 14.14 -22.03
N GLN A 9 0.79 14.06 -21.80
CA GLN A 9 1.57 12.93 -22.33
C GLN A 9 1.16 11.68 -21.54
N ARG A 10 0.37 10.79 -22.16
CA ARG A 10 0.15 9.42 -21.69
C ARG A 10 1.49 8.67 -21.69
N ARG A 11 2.22 8.75 -20.58
CA ARG A 11 3.23 7.73 -20.26
C ARG A 11 2.54 6.72 -19.34
N LEU A 12 2.13 5.60 -19.92
CA LEU A 12 1.73 4.41 -19.18
C LEU A 12 2.95 3.96 -18.36
N PHE A 13 3.05 4.42 -17.12
CA PHE A 13 3.86 3.73 -16.10
C PHE A 13 3.01 2.60 -15.50
N SER A 14 2.50 1.74 -16.38
CA SER A 14 2.16 0.39 -16.00
C SER A 14 3.49 -0.36 -15.99
N THR A 15 4.13 -0.47 -14.83
CA THR A 15 5.03 -1.62 -14.63
C THR A 15 4.13 -2.83 -14.53
N SER A 16 3.73 -3.35 -15.70
CA SER A 16 3.12 -4.66 -15.85
C SER A 16 4.22 -5.67 -15.57
N VAL A 17 4.55 -5.87 -14.29
CA VAL A 17 5.04 -7.20 -13.94
C VAL A 17 3.84 -8.11 -14.13
N SER A 18 3.96 -9.09 -15.02
CA SER A 18 2.89 -10.04 -15.24
C SER A 18 2.52 -10.66 -13.89
N ARG A 19 1.23 -10.90 -13.66
CA ARG A 19 0.73 -11.59 -12.46
C ARG A 19 1.36 -12.97 -12.25
N ASN A 20 2.04 -13.48 -13.28
CA ASN A 20 2.80 -14.72 -13.32
C ASN A 20 4.24 -14.59 -12.81
N SER A 21 4.65 -13.44 -12.26
CA SER A 21 5.86 -13.39 -11.43
C SER A 21 5.56 -13.97 -10.06
N ASP A 22 6.38 -14.93 -9.62
CA ASP A 22 6.23 -15.63 -8.33
C ASP A 22 6.20 -14.71 -7.11
N PHE A 23 6.81 -13.54 -7.28
CA PHE A 23 6.60 -12.42 -6.40
C PHE A 23 5.43 -11.62 -6.97
N ALA A 24 4.24 -11.78 -6.38
CA ALA A 24 3.09 -10.96 -6.72
C ALA A 24 3.41 -9.48 -6.42
N HIS A 25 3.81 -8.77 -7.47
CA HIS A 25 4.09 -7.35 -7.44
C HIS A 25 2.78 -6.59 -7.58
N CYS A 26 2.06 -6.34 -6.48
CA CYS A 26 1.22 -5.15 -6.39
C CYS A 26 2.14 -3.91 -6.30
N ILE A 27 2.99 -3.71 -7.31
CA ILE A 27 3.90 -2.56 -7.40
C ILE A 27 3.06 -1.35 -7.76
N ILE A 28 2.89 -0.47 -6.79
CA ILE A 28 2.90 0.96 -7.04
C ILE A 28 4.34 1.27 -7.41
N GLY A 29 4.63 1.65 -8.65
CA GLY A 29 5.99 2.05 -9.01
C GLY A 29 6.48 3.12 -8.02
N GLY A 30 7.67 2.95 -7.43
CA GLY A 30 8.33 3.97 -6.61
C GLY A 30 7.70 4.26 -5.23
N GLY A 31 8.45 3.95 -4.16
CA GLY A 31 8.18 4.38 -2.78
C GLY A 31 6.83 3.93 -2.21
N VAL A 32 6.78 2.76 -1.55
CA VAL A 32 5.59 2.35 -0.79
C VAL A 32 5.73 2.78 0.66
N VAL A 33 4.63 3.20 1.28
CA VAL A 33 4.63 3.82 2.60
C VAL A 33 4.91 2.79 3.70
N ILE A 34 5.90 3.07 4.55
CA ILE A 34 6.06 2.42 5.84
C ILE A 34 5.19 3.19 6.86
N HIS A 35 4.02 2.64 7.18
CA HIS A 35 3.04 3.30 8.04
C HIS A 35 3.41 3.27 9.53
N ALA A 36 3.05 4.34 10.25
CA ALA A 36 3.25 4.46 11.70
C ALA A 36 2.20 3.72 12.57
N GLY A 37 1.09 3.25 12.01
CA GLY A 37 0.04 2.53 12.77
C GLY A 37 -1.10 3.40 13.32
N ILE A 38 -1.32 4.59 12.76
CA ILE A 38 -2.23 5.62 13.32
C ILE A 38 -3.72 5.24 13.22
N TYR A 39 -4.17 4.73 12.07
CA TYR A 39 -5.59 4.68 11.75
C TYR A 39 -6.31 3.41 12.20
N TYR A 40 -5.59 2.32 12.46
CA TYR A 40 -6.20 1.00 12.66
C TYR A 40 -6.83 0.84 14.05
N PRO A 41 -7.89 0.02 14.23
CA PRO A 41 -8.49 -0.20 15.54
C PRO A 41 -7.46 -0.71 16.57
N GLU A 42 -7.42 -0.13 17.77
CA GLU A 42 -6.31 -0.29 18.73
C GLU A 42 -5.91 -1.74 18.99
N GLN A 43 -6.90 -2.62 19.19
CA GLN A 43 -6.67 -4.02 19.55
C GLN A 43 -6.48 -4.95 18.34
N SER A 44 -6.59 -4.42 17.12
CA SER A 44 -6.52 -5.22 15.89
C SER A 44 -5.11 -5.75 15.61
N LEU A 45 -5.05 -6.86 14.86
CA LEU A 45 -3.79 -7.37 14.32
C LEU A 45 -3.10 -6.32 13.42
N LYS A 46 -3.86 -5.49 12.68
CA LYS A 46 -3.30 -4.42 11.85
C LYS A 46 -2.48 -3.43 12.69
N THR A 47 -2.99 -2.97 13.83
CA THR A 47 -2.25 -2.07 14.72
C THR A 47 -0.99 -2.74 15.26
N LYS A 48 -1.15 -3.93 15.86
CA LYS A 48 -0.04 -4.66 16.51
C LYS A 48 1.08 -4.97 15.53
N LEU A 49 0.73 -5.51 14.36
CA LEU A 49 1.71 -5.91 13.34
C LEU A 49 2.28 -4.71 12.58
N CYS A 50 1.53 -3.62 12.39
CA CYS A 50 2.06 -2.42 11.73
C CYS A 50 3.12 -1.74 12.61
N ILE A 51 2.87 -1.55 13.91
CA ILE A 51 3.83 -0.90 14.82
C ILE A 51 5.10 -1.74 14.91
N ARG A 52 4.97 -3.04 15.22
CA ARG A 52 6.12 -3.95 15.29
C ARG A 52 6.83 -4.09 13.94
N GLY A 53 6.07 -4.26 12.86
CA GLY A 53 6.59 -4.46 11.51
C GLY A 53 7.35 -3.25 10.99
N LYS A 54 6.91 -2.02 11.31
CA LYS A 54 7.63 -0.78 10.98
C LYS A 54 9.05 -0.78 11.58
N GLU A 55 9.20 -1.13 12.86
CA GLU A 55 10.52 -1.17 13.51
C GLU A 55 11.42 -2.24 12.88
N LEU A 56 10.89 -3.45 12.67
CA LEU A 56 11.62 -4.54 12.01
C LEU A 56 12.01 -4.19 10.57
N MET A 57 11.14 -3.47 9.85
CA MET A 57 11.39 -3.03 8.49
C MET A 57 12.53 -2.01 8.44
N TYR A 58 12.52 -0.99 9.30
CA TYR A 58 13.61 -0.01 9.34
C TYR A 58 14.94 -0.66 9.73
N ASP A 59 14.96 -1.50 10.77
CA ASP A 59 16.18 -2.24 11.16
C ASP A 59 16.74 -3.07 10.00
N LEU A 60 15.87 -3.82 9.31
CA LEU A 60 16.29 -4.62 8.15
C LEU A 60 16.85 -3.75 7.03
N CYS A 61 16.15 -2.66 6.70
CA CYS A 61 16.58 -1.77 5.62
C CYS A 61 17.91 -1.08 5.94
N GLU A 62 18.15 -0.70 7.19
CA GLU A 62 19.43 -0.16 7.65
C GLU A 62 20.54 -1.21 7.55
N ARG A 63 20.32 -2.43 8.06
CA ARG A 63 21.32 -3.52 8.03
C ARG A 63 21.67 -3.99 6.63
N GLN A 64 20.69 -4.03 5.73
CA GLN A 64 20.84 -4.57 4.37
C GLN A 64 20.99 -3.48 3.30
N SER A 65 21.11 -2.21 3.72
CA SER A 65 21.22 -1.06 2.81
C SER A 65 20.09 -0.99 1.77
N ILE A 66 18.88 -1.42 2.14
CA ILE A 66 17.70 -1.34 1.28
C ILE A 66 17.24 0.13 1.23
N PRO A 67 17.12 0.76 0.06
CA PRO A 67 16.75 2.17 -0.04
C PRO A 67 15.42 2.48 0.63
N HIS A 68 15.45 3.37 1.61
CA HIS A 68 14.29 3.83 2.38
C HIS A 68 14.49 5.27 2.86
N LYS A 69 13.40 5.97 3.21
CA LYS A 69 13.44 7.35 3.74
C LYS A 69 12.38 7.55 4.80
N ARG A 70 12.76 8.06 5.98
CA ARG A 70 11.85 8.53 7.04
C ARG A 70 11.42 9.96 6.76
N LEU A 71 10.56 10.13 5.76
CA LEU A 71 10.10 11.46 5.33
C LEU A 71 9.15 12.10 6.35
N GLY A 72 8.49 11.30 7.18
CA GLY A 72 7.35 11.74 7.96
C GLY A 72 6.08 11.85 7.10
N LYS A 73 4.95 12.05 7.78
CA LYS A 73 3.64 12.23 7.17
C LYS A 73 2.85 13.27 7.92
N TRP A 74 2.27 14.22 7.20
CA TRP A 74 1.35 15.20 7.72
C TRP A 74 -0.09 14.80 7.45
N ILE A 75 -0.92 14.86 8.48
CA ILE A 75 -2.36 14.67 8.40
C ILE A 75 -2.98 16.04 8.60
N LEU A 76 -3.73 16.52 7.61
CA LEU A 76 -4.21 17.90 7.57
C LEU A 76 -5.67 18.01 8.02
N ALA A 77 -5.99 19.06 8.77
CA ALA A 77 -7.36 19.46 9.06
C ALA A 77 -7.75 20.72 8.27
N GLN A 78 -8.89 20.62 7.58
CA GLN A 78 -9.49 21.68 6.77
C GLN A 78 -10.68 22.39 7.46
N ASN A 79 -11.13 21.88 8.60
CA ASN A 79 -12.20 22.47 9.41
C ASN A 79 -12.06 22.02 10.89
N GLU A 80 -12.86 22.62 11.78
CA GLU A 80 -12.84 22.33 13.23
C GLU A 80 -13.16 20.86 13.54
N LYS A 81 -14.11 20.27 12.81
CA LYS A 81 -14.46 18.85 13.00
C LYS A 81 -13.29 17.92 12.66
N GLU A 82 -12.56 18.20 11.58
CA GLU A 82 -11.34 17.46 11.26
C GLU A 82 -10.27 17.66 12.31
N ARG A 83 -10.12 18.86 12.88
CA ARG A 83 -9.20 19.11 13.99
C ARG A 83 -9.52 18.23 15.20
N GLU A 84 -10.78 18.12 15.59
CA GLU A 84 -11.21 17.22 16.68
C GLU A 84 -10.85 15.74 16.38
N ILE A 85 -11.02 15.30 15.13
CA ILE A 85 -10.61 13.94 14.71
C ILE A 85 -9.10 13.75 14.89
N LEU A 86 -8.28 14.72 14.45
CA LEU A 86 -6.83 14.68 14.61
C LEU A 86 -6.43 14.62 16.09
N GLU A 87 -7.12 15.33 16.98
CA GLU A 87 -6.87 15.26 18.42
C GLU A 87 -7.19 13.88 19.00
N GLY A 88 -8.29 13.27 18.53
CA GLY A 88 -8.62 11.88 18.85
C GLY A 88 -7.53 10.90 18.39
N LEU A 89 -7.02 11.08 17.17
CA LEU A 89 -5.92 10.29 16.62
C LEU A 89 -4.64 10.46 17.45
N HIS A 90 -4.29 11.68 17.84
CA HIS A 90 -3.11 11.96 18.65
C HIS A 90 -3.21 11.28 20.03
N LYS A 91 -4.34 11.43 20.73
CA LYS A 91 -4.59 10.76 22.02
C LYS A 91 -4.46 9.24 21.91
N LYS A 92 -4.96 8.66 20.82
CA LYS A 92 -4.80 7.22 20.53
C LYS A 92 -3.35 6.84 20.28
N CYS A 93 -2.62 7.63 19.50
CA CYS A 93 -1.20 7.38 19.23
C CYS A 93 -0.37 7.40 20.51
N ILE A 94 -0.64 8.32 21.45
CA ILE A 94 -0.02 8.35 22.78
C ILE A 94 -0.23 7.01 23.52
N ARG A 95 -1.47 6.50 23.59
CA ARG A 95 -1.76 5.21 24.23
C ARG A 95 -1.03 4.03 23.60
N LEU A 96 -0.84 4.09 22.28
CA LEU A 96 -0.15 3.04 21.50
C LEU A 96 1.38 3.20 21.47
N GLY A 97 1.93 4.25 22.08
CA GLY A 97 3.37 4.56 21.98
C GLY A 97 3.82 4.94 20.56
N VAL A 98 2.90 5.41 19.72
CA VAL A 98 3.19 5.87 18.35
C VAL A 98 3.50 7.36 18.38
N PRO A 99 4.72 7.81 18.02
CA PRO A 99 5.08 9.22 18.04
C PRO A 99 4.23 10.03 17.05
N THR A 100 3.59 11.08 17.55
CA THR A 100 2.87 12.09 16.78
C THR A 100 2.95 13.43 17.51
N GLU A 101 2.86 14.53 16.78
CA GLU A 101 2.90 15.89 17.34
C GLU A 101 2.06 16.84 16.47
N PHE A 102 1.46 17.85 17.08
CA PHE A 102 0.86 18.94 16.32
C PHE A 102 1.93 19.95 15.93
N ILE A 103 1.91 20.38 14.68
CA ILE A 103 2.82 21.40 14.16
C ILE A 103 2.15 22.76 14.27
N GLU A 104 2.90 23.75 14.76
CA GLU A 104 2.44 25.12 14.83
C GLU A 104 2.29 25.72 13.43
N LYS A 105 1.33 26.64 13.25
CA LYS A 105 0.98 27.15 11.92
C LYS A 105 2.18 27.76 11.19
N ASN A 106 2.95 28.62 11.87
CA ASN A 106 4.10 29.28 11.25
C ASN A 106 5.19 28.27 10.85
N GLU A 107 5.42 27.25 11.69
CA GLU A 107 6.35 26.17 11.38
C GLU A 107 5.86 25.34 10.18
N ALA A 108 4.56 25.08 10.07
CA ALA A 108 3.99 24.37 8.93
C ALA A 108 4.20 25.13 7.61
N GLU A 109 3.98 26.46 7.62
CA GLU A 109 4.19 27.35 6.47
C GLU A 109 5.68 27.44 6.07
N GLU A 110 6.61 27.37 7.02
CA GLU A 110 8.05 27.34 6.75
C GLU A 110 8.51 26.00 6.18
N LEU A 111 8.03 24.88 6.74
CA LEU A 111 8.45 23.53 6.37
C LEU A 111 7.86 23.06 5.04
N GLU A 112 6.60 23.38 4.76
CA GLU A 112 5.89 22.98 3.54
C GLU A 112 5.04 24.16 3.02
N PRO A 113 5.64 25.19 2.40
CA PRO A 113 4.95 26.43 2.01
C PRO A 113 3.87 26.25 0.94
N ASP A 114 3.88 25.13 0.23
CA ASP A 114 2.85 24.78 -0.76
C ASP A 114 1.71 23.93 -0.11
N VAL A 115 1.65 23.75 1.21
CA VAL A 115 0.61 22.97 1.90
C VAL A 115 -0.35 23.89 2.64
N TYR A 116 -1.66 23.73 2.40
CA TYR A 116 -2.70 24.53 3.05
C TYR A 116 -3.47 23.69 4.08
N ALA A 117 -3.36 24.05 5.37
CA ALA A 117 -4.00 23.34 6.48
C ALA A 117 -4.47 24.31 7.58
N PRO A 118 -5.56 25.06 7.35
CA PRO A 118 -5.95 26.19 8.20
C PRO A 118 -6.34 25.81 9.64
N PHE A 119 -6.70 24.55 9.90
CA PHE A 119 -7.10 24.07 11.24
C PHE A 119 -6.02 23.19 11.89
N GLY A 120 -4.85 23.09 11.27
CA GLY A 120 -3.65 22.49 11.84
C GLY A 120 -3.24 21.17 11.20
N VAL A 121 -2.08 20.69 11.66
CA VAL A 121 -1.38 19.56 11.10
C VAL A 121 -0.96 18.62 12.22
N LEU A 122 -1.31 17.33 12.08
CA LEU A 122 -0.78 16.26 12.92
C LEU A 122 0.38 15.59 12.19
N ASN A 123 1.59 15.79 12.68
CA ASN A 123 2.80 15.17 12.14
C ASN A 123 2.99 13.75 12.70
N SER A 124 3.37 12.84 11.80
CA SER A 124 3.82 11.48 12.09
C SER A 124 5.28 11.33 11.65
N PRO A 125 6.25 11.59 12.55
CA PRO A 125 7.67 11.65 12.18
C PRO A 125 8.24 10.28 11.77
N THR A 126 7.67 9.17 12.23
CA THR A 126 8.19 7.82 11.92
C THR A 126 7.62 7.21 10.65
N THR A 127 6.68 7.88 9.97
CA THR A 127 6.19 7.40 8.67
C THR A 127 7.30 7.59 7.62
N GLY A 128 7.41 6.66 6.69
CA GLY A 128 8.43 6.75 5.63
C GLY A 128 8.03 6.04 4.36
N ILE A 129 9.01 5.86 3.48
CA ILE A 129 8.88 5.13 2.22
C ILE A 129 10.02 4.13 2.05
N ILE A 130 9.77 3.06 1.31
CA ILE A 130 10.75 2.03 0.95
C ILE A 130 10.73 1.77 -0.56
N SER A 131 11.90 1.44 -1.12
CA SER A 131 11.98 0.80 -2.42
C SER A 131 11.53 -0.65 -2.33
N VAL A 132 10.28 -0.91 -2.69
CA VAL A 132 9.72 -2.28 -2.69
C VAL A 132 10.45 -3.18 -3.69
N HIS A 133 10.94 -2.63 -4.80
CA HIS A 133 11.72 -3.42 -5.75
C HIS A 133 12.97 -3.98 -5.08
N ASP A 134 13.80 -3.12 -4.47
CA ASP A 134 15.02 -3.56 -3.78
C ASP A 134 14.71 -4.48 -2.59
N TYR A 135 13.63 -4.21 -1.86
CA TYR A 135 13.18 -5.08 -0.77
C TYR A 135 12.79 -6.49 -1.27
N MET A 136 12.02 -6.59 -2.35
CA MET A 136 11.63 -7.88 -2.92
C MET A 136 12.82 -8.61 -3.55
N THR A 137 13.73 -7.89 -4.19
CA THR A 137 15.00 -8.45 -4.69
C THR A 137 15.83 -9.04 -3.55
N TYR A 138 15.94 -8.32 -2.44
CA TYR A 138 16.58 -8.84 -1.24
C TYR A 138 15.90 -10.13 -0.76
N LEU A 139 14.57 -10.13 -0.58
CA LEU A 139 13.86 -11.34 -0.16
C LEU A 139 14.06 -12.51 -1.13
N ALA A 140 14.01 -12.27 -2.44
CA ALA A 140 14.27 -13.29 -3.45
C ALA A 140 15.69 -13.88 -3.31
N SER A 141 16.70 -13.05 -3.06
CA SER A 141 18.07 -13.53 -2.83
C SER A 141 18.20 -14.40 -1.58
N THR A 142 17.43 -14.12 -0.51
CA THR A 142 17.45 -14.97 0.71
C THR A 142 16.89 -16.36 0.48
N LEU A 143 16.14 -16.53 -0.61
CA LEU A 143 15.48 -17.76 -0.97
C LEU A 143 16.36 -18.67 -1.86
N GLU A 144 17.41 -18.14 -2.50
CA GLU A 144 18.30 -18.89 -3.41
C GLU A 144 19.01 -20.10 -2.77
N GLN A 145 19.09 -20.13 -1.44
CA GLN A 145 19.66 -21.25 -0.68
C GLN A 145 18.70 -22.44 -0.51
N PHE A 146 17.45 -22.34 -0.97
CA PHE A 146 16.44 -23.38 -0.86
C PHE A 146 16.02 -23.91 -2.23
N ASP A 147 15.54 -25.15 -2.26
CA ASP A 147 14.89 -25.72 -3.44
C ASP A 147 13.50 -25.09 -3.60
N ILE A 148 13.31 -24.37 -4.72
CA ILE A 148 12.09 -23.60 -4.96
C ILE A 148 11.53 -23.91 -6.34
N SER A 149 10.22 -24.18 -6.38
CA SER A 149 9.46 -24.25 -7.62
C SER A 149 8.78 -22.90 -7.88
N LEU A 150 9.29 -22.21 -8.88
CA LEU A 150 8.75 -20.95 -9.39
C LEU A 150 7.80 -21.21 -10.57
N GLN A 151 7.03 -20.21 -10.97
CA GLN A 151 6.03 -20.20 -12.04
C GLN A 151 5.04 -21.37 -11.97
N THR A 152 4.66 -21.74 -10.74
CA THR A 152 3.89 -22.95 -10.45
C THR A 152 2.56 -22.57 -9.79
N SER A 153 1.43 -22.83 -10.47
CA SER A 153 0.09 -22.62 -9.91
C SER A 153 -0.35 -23.81 -9.07
N VAL A 154 -1.06 -23.54 -7.96
CA VAL A 154 -1.75 -24.58 -7.19
C VAL A 154 -3.13 -24.78 -7.78
N GLU A 155 -3.40 -25.99 -8.28
CA GLU A 155 -4.67 -26.37 -8.91
C GLU A 155 -5.62 -27.02 -7.91
N SER A 156 -5.08 -27.81 -6.99
CA SER A 156 -5.87 -28.43 -5.93
C SER A 156 -5.06 -28.65 -4.66
N LEU A 157 -5.75 -28.68 -3.53
CA LEU A 157 -5.15 -28.87 -2.21
C LEU A 157 -6.09 -29.73 -1.37
N ARG A 158 -5.59 -30.85 -0.85
CA ARG A 158 -6.36 -31.73 0.05
C ARG A 158 -5.53 -32.19 1.23
N ARG A 159 -6.22 -32.51 2.33
CA ARG A 159 -5.60 -33.17 3.49
C ARG A 159 -5.69 -34.68 3.29
N THR A 160 -4.59 -35.39 3.48
CA THR A 160 -4.54 -36.85 3.35
C THR A 160 -4.97 -37.52 4.66
N GLU A 161 -5.21 -38.83 4.59
CA GLU A 161 -5.53 -39.65 5.76
C GLU A 161 -4.39 -39.68 6.79
N ASN A 162 -3.14 -39.54 6.33
CA ASN A 162 -1.95 -39.49 7.19
C ASN A 162 -1.76 -38.12 7.85
N GLY A 163 -2.65 -37.16 7.59
CA GLY A 163 -2.68 -35.85 8.24
C GLY A 163 -1.82 -34.77 7.56
N ASN A 164 -1.00 -35.12 6.57
CA ASN A 164 -0.25 -34.18 5.73
C ASN A 164 -1.14 -33.59 4.60
N TYR A 165 -0.56 -32.71 3.80
CA TYR A 165 -1.22 -32.09 2.66
C TYR A 165 -0.69 -32.66 1.36
N GLU A 166 -1.59 -32.88 0.42
CA GLU A 166 -1.27 -33.18 -0.96
C GLU A 166 -1.68 -31.98 -1.82
N ILE A 167 -0.73 -31.50 -2.63
CA ILE A 167 -0.87 -30.31 -3.47
C ILE A 167 -0.71 -30.77 -4.91
N THR A 168 -1.74 -30.57 -5.73
CA THR A 168 -1.62 -30.66 -7.18
C THR A 168 -1.24 -29.30 -7.72
N ALA A 169 -0.15 -29.25 -8.46
CA ALA A 169 0.41 -28.02 -8.99
C ALA A 169 0.72 -28.16 -10.48
N LYS A 170 0.80 -27.03 -11.18
CA LYS A 170 1.14 -26.99 -12.59
C LYS A 170 2.15 -25.90 -12.87
N SER A 171 3.30 -26.28 -13.43
CA SER A 171 4.30 -25.32 -13.86
C SER A 171 3.88 -24.67 -15.19
N THR A 172 4.23 -23.40 -15.34
CA THR A 172 3.93 -22.64 -16.55
C THR A 172 4.67 -23.24 -17.74
N GLY A 173 3.93 -23.64 -18.77
CA GLY A 173 4.48 -24.26 -19.98
C GLY A 173 4.39 -25.79 -20.02
N ASP A 174 4.13 -26.43 -18.88
CA ASP A 174 3.93 -27.87 -18.83
C ASP A 174 2.51 -28.26 -19.28
N SER A 175 2.39 -29.42 -19.94
CA SER A 175 1.09 -29.94 -20.36
C SER A 175 0.32 -30.52 -19.18
N GLU A 176 0.99 -31.27 -18.31
CA GLU A 176 0.40 -32.06 -17.23
C GLU A 176 0.71 -31.48 -15.85
N PRO A 177 -0.23 -31.51 -14.89
CA PRO A 177 0.04 -31.18 -13.51
C PRO A 177 0.88 -32.28 -12.83
N PHE A 178 1.54 -31.91 -11.72
CA PHE A 178 2.24 -32.84 -10.84
C PHE A 178 1.73 -32.71 -9.40
N THR A 179 2.10 -33.66 -8.56
CA THR A 179 1.68 -33.70 -7.16
C THR A 179 2.89 -33.69 -6.23
N VAL A 180 2.79 -32.89 -5.17
CA VAL A 180 3.75 -32.89 -4.05
C VAL A 180 3.01 -33.07 -2.73
N THR A 181 3.74 -33.51 -1.69
CA THR A 181 3.21 -33.59 -0.33
C THR A 181 3.97 -32.67 0.61
N ALA A 182 3.29 -32.13 1.61
CA ALA A 182 3.88 -31.23 2.60
C ALA A 182 3.22 -31.42 3.97
N ASP A 183 4.02 -31.35 5.03
CA ASP A 183 3.48 -31.39 6.41
C ASP A 183 2.83 -30.05 6.79
N VAL A 184 3.30 -28.95 6.19
CA VAL A 184 2.85 -27.59 6.48
C VAL A 184 2.57 -26.86 5.18
N VAL A 185 1.43 -26.18 5.12
CA VAL A 185 1.05 -25.29 4.01
C VAL A 185 0.79 -23.89 4.55
N ILE A 186 1.47 -22.89 4.00
CA ILE A 186 1.29 -21.48 4.33
C ILE A 186 0.60 -20.78 3.16
N ASN A 187 -0.68 -20.44 3.31
CA ASN A 187 -1.42 -19.73 2.28
C ASN A 187 -1.08 -18.22 2.30
N SER A 188 -0.23 -17.81 1.36
CA SER A 188 0.17 -16.40 1.13
C SER A 188 -0.23 -15.90 -0.25
N ALA A 189 -1.29 -16.45 -0.86
CA ALA A 189 -1.65 -16.24 -2.27
C ALA A 189 -2.31 -14.87 -2.59
N GLY A 190 -2.14 -13.86 -1.73
CA GLY A 190 -2.67 -12.51 -1.95
C GLY A 190 -4.18 -12.47 -2.23
N LEU A 191 -4.58 -11.88 -3.36
CA LEU A 191 -5.98 -11.82 -3.80
C LEU A 191 -6.63 -13.19 -4.01
N SER A 192 -5.82 -14.23 -4.26
CA SER A 192 -6.28 -15.62 -4.42
C SER A 192 -6.28 -16.42 -3.12
N ALA A 193 -5.90 -15.83 -1.98
CA ALA A 193 -5.88 -16.52 -0.69
C ALA A 193 -7.24 -17.13 -0.31
N PRO A 194 -8.40 -16.46 -0.51
CA PRO A 194 -9.70 -17.11 -0.31
C PRO A 194 -9.91 -18.34 -1.19
N LEU A 195 -9.49 -18.29 -2.46
CA LEU A 195 -9.65 -19.41 -3.40
C LEU A 195 -8.85 -20.64 -2.93
N ILE A 196 -7.58 -20.44 -2.57
CA ILE A 196 -6.73 -21.51 -2.03
C ILE A 196 -7.30 -22.06 -0.71
N SER A 197 -7.81 -21.19 0.17
CA SER A 197 -8.42 -21.63 1.43
C SER A 197 -9.69 -22.46 1.19
N ASN A 198 -10.51 -22.08 0.21
CA ASN A 198 -11.77 -22.76 -0.11
C ASN A 198 -11.55 -24.15 -0.71
N MET A 199 -10.35 -24.45 -1.25
CA MET A 199 -9.98 -25.82 -1.67
C MET A 199 -9.97 -26.81 -0.48
N LEU A 200 -9.64 -26.32 0.73
CA LEU A 200 -9.56 -27.13 1.95
C LEU A 200 -10.78 -27.01 2.86
N LEU A 201 -11.43 -25.84 2.88
CA LEU A 201 -12.50 -25.56 3.80
C LEU A 201 -13.83 -26.17 3.33
N PRO A 202 -14.70 -26.60 4.26
CA PRO A 202 -16.07 -26.97 3.92
C PRO A 202 -16.84 -25.75 3.40
N LYS A 203 -17.88 -25.98 2.61
CA LYS A 203 -18.61 -24.95 1.85
C LYS A 203 -19.16 -23.82 2.74
N GLU A 204 -19.57 -24.14 3.96
CA GLU A 204 -20.13 -23.20 4.94
C GLU A 204 -19.08 -22.23 5.49
N ARG A 205 -17.79 -22.55 5.32
CA ARG A 205 -16.65 -21.72 5.72
C ARG A 205 -15.96 -21.05 4.53
N HIS A 206 -16.52 -21.17 3.33
CA HIS A 206 -15.95 -20.52 2.15
C HIS A 206 -15.99 -19.01 2.30
N VAL A 207 -14.91 -18.37 1.86
CA VAL A 207 -14.76 -16.92 1.86
C VAL A 207 -14.84 -16.42 0.43
N THR A 208 -15.68 -15.41 0.19
CA THR A 208 -15.76 -14.71 -1.09
C THR A 208 -14.69 -13.62 -1.15
N PRO A 209 -13.80 -13.62 -2.17
CA PRO A 209 -12.86 -12.52 -2.37
C PRO A 209 -13.60 -11.26 -2.86
N TYR A 210 -13.14 -10.10 -2.42
CA TYR A 210 -13.57 -8.78 -2.91
C TYR A 210 -12.35 -8.00 -3.40
N TYR A 211 -12.50 -7.26 -4.49
CA TYR A 211 -11.38 -6.58 -5.13
C TYR A 211 -11.58 -5.07 -5.13
N ALA A 212 -10.69 -4.36 -4.44
CA ALA A 212 -10.63 -2.90 -4.41
C ALA A 212 -9.41 -2.45 -5.22
N LYS A 213 -9.66 -1.94 -6.43
CA LYS A 213 -8.65 -1.33 -7.30
C LYS A 213 -8.35 0.09 -6.82
N GLY A 214 -7.08 0.46 -6.86
CA GLY A 214 -6.60 1.81 -6.57
C GLY A 214 -5.86 2.39 -7.76
N ASN A 215 -6.30 3.54 -8.23
CA ASN A 215 -5.70 4.31 -9.32
C ASN A 215 -4.72 5.34 -8.75
N TYR A 216 -3.55 5.47 -9.39
CA TYR A 216 -2.53 6.45 -9.02
C TYR A 216 -2.23 7.37 -10.20
N PHE A 217 -2.01 8.64 -9.89
CA PHE A 217 -1.76 9.69 -10.88
C PHE A 217 -0.43 10.37 -10.57
N SER A 218 0.47 10.41 -11.56
CA SER A 218 1.74 11.14 -11.45
C SER A 218 1.53 12.64 -11.59
N TYR A 219 2.27 13.43 -10.81
CA TYR A 219 2.27 14.88 -10.93
C TYR A 219 3.58 15.36 -11.55
N SER A 220 3.50 16.06 -12.68
CA SER A 220 4.68 16.48 -13.46
C SER A 220 4.98 17.98 -13.41
N ALA A 221 4.08 18.80 -12.84
CA ALA A 221 4.34 20.22 -12.68
C ALA A 221 5.38 20.46 -11.57
N SER A 222 6.04 21.63 -11.63
CA SER A 222 7.10 21.99 -10.69
C SER A 222 6.59 22.42 -9.30
N LYS A 223 5.30 22.76 -9.20
CA LYS A 223 4.60 23.14 -7.97
C LYS A 223 3.18 22.58 -7.98
N PRO A 224 2.58 22.24 -6.83
CA PRO A 224 3.19 22.29 -5.50
C PRO A 224 4.33 21.27 -5.35
N LYS A 225 5.25 21.54 -4.43
CA LYS A 225 6.36 20.64 -4.09
C LYS A 225 6.38 20.43 -2.58
N VAL A 226 6.39 19.16 -2.18
CA VAL A 226 6.47 18.79 -0.76
C VAL A 226 7.65 17.89 -0.47
N SER A 227 8.11 17.88 0.78
CA SER A 227 9.19 16.99 1.24
C SER A 227 8.71 15.81 2.11
N ARG A 228 7.41 15.81 2.44
CA ARG A 228 6.75 14.81 3.30
C ARG A 228 5.52 14.23 2.62
N LEU A 229 5.00 13.13 3.18
CA LEU A 229 3.72 12.57 2.72
C LEU A 229 2.57 13.42 3.25
N ILE A 230 1.58 13.74 2.41
CA ILE A 230 0.44 14.58 2.79
C ILE A 230 -0.84 13.77 2.68
N TYR A 231 -1.56 13.66 3.80
CA TYR A 231 -2.77 12.88 3.94
C TYR A 231 -3.91 13.80 4.42
N PRO A 232 -5.11 13.69 3.84
CA PRO A 232 -6.27 14.35 4.40
C PRO A 232 -6.66 13.71 5.74
N CYS A 233 -7.45 14.43 6.53
CA CYS A 233 -8.15 13.85 7.67
C CYS A 233 -8.98 12.63 7.20
N PRO A 234 -8.99 11.50 7.95
CA PRO A 234 -9.86 10.38 7.63
C PRO A 234 -11.33 10.80 7.63
N VAL A 235 -12.07 10.33 6.63
CA VAL A 235 -13.53 10.52 6.55
C VAL A 235 -14.21 9.19 6.88
N GLU A 236 -15.18 9.21 7.79
CA GLU A 236 -15.96 8.03 8.12
C GLU A 236 -16.75 7.53 6.89
N GLY A 237 -16.78 6.20 6.70
CA GLY A 237 -17.58 5.56 5.65
C GLY A 237 -16.95 5.50 4.26
N LEU A 238 -15.80 6.15 4.02
CA LEU A 238 -15.02 5.89 2.80
C LEU A 238 -14.34 4.53 2.91
N GLY A 239 -14.38 3.72 1.84
CA GLY A 239 -13.66 2.45 1.74
C GLY A 239 -12.12 2.59 1.76
N GLY A 240 -11.60 3.80 1.92
CA GLY A 240 -10.20 4.18 2.00
C GLY A 240 -10.00 5.51 2.72
N LEU A 241 -8.77 5.98 2.82
CA LEU A 241 -8.39 7.17 3.59
C LEU A 241 -8.37 8.46 2.73
N GLY A 242 -9.13 8.51 1.63
CA GLY A 242 -9.04 9.56 0.62
C GLY A 242 -7.78 9.47 -0.25
N THR A 243 -7.68 10.31 -1.28
CA THR A 243 -6.51 10.40 -2.16
C THR A 243 -5.33 11.00 -1.40
N HIS A 244 -4.21 10.26 -1.30
CA HIS A 244 -3.00 10.73 -0.63
C HIS A 244 -2.05 11.39 -1.62
N LEU A 245 -1.22 12.30 -1.12
CA LEU A 245 -0.01 12.73 -1.81
C LEU A 245 1.16 11.96 -1.22
N THR A 246 1.79 11.14 -2.06
CA THR A 246 2.99 10.38 -1.70
C THR A 246 4.17 10.79 -2.56
N LEU A 247 5.37 10.47 -2.07
CA LEU A 247 6.63 10.72 -2.75
C LEU A 247 7.28 9.38 -3.09
N ASP A 248 7.80 9.25 -4.31
CA ASP A 248 8.66 8.11 -4.63
C ASP A 248 10.09 8.33 -4.12
N MET A 249 10.95 7.31 -4.30
CA MET A 249 12.35 7.38 -3.85
C MET A 249 13.16 8.52 -4.50
N ALA A 250 12.73 9.00 -5.69
CA ALA A 250 13.32 10.14 -6.38
C ALA A 250 12.68 11.49 -5.98
N GLY A 251 11.71 11.50 -5.07
CA GLY A 251 11.01 12.69 -4.60
C GLY A 251 9.92 13.19 -5.56
N ARG A 252 9.47 12.37 -6.51
CA ARG A 252 8.37 12.74 -7.41
C ARG A 252 7.02 12.46 -6.75
N MET A 253 6.10 13.39 -6.92
CA MET A 253 4.77 13.34 -6.33
C MET A 253 3.82 12.41 -7.09
N ARG A 254 3.00 11.70 -6.31
CA ARG A 254 1.92 10.84 -6.80
C ARG A 254 0.67 11.07 -5.96
N PHE A 255 -0.47 11.07 -6.65
CA PHE A 255 -1.79 11.16 -6.03
C PHE A 255 -2.49 9.80 -6.10
N GLY A 256 -3.04 9.34 -4.98
CA GLY A 256 -3.77 8.09 -4.88
C GLY A 256 -3.44 7.32 -3.60
N PRO A 257 -3.95 6.09 -3.47
CA PRO A 257 -4.95 5.50 -4.35
C PRO A 257 -6.34 6.10 -4.11
N ASP A 258 -7.18 6.07 -5.14
CA ASP A 258 -8.63 6.07 -4.92
C ASP A 258 -9.11 4.65 -4.53
N VAL A 259 -10.43 4.47 -4.41
CA VAL A 259 -11.02 3.14 -4.20
C VAL A 259 -12.10 2.89 -5.24
N GLU A 260 -11.90 1.86 -6.04
CA GLU A 260 -12.84 1.36 -7.04
C GLU A 260 -13.06 -0.14 -6.85
N TRP A 261 -14.29 -0.53 -6.49
CA TRP A 261 -14.64 -1.94 -6.38
C TRP A 261 -14.83 -2.55 -7.77
N VAL A 262 -14.22 -3.70 -8.00
CA VAL A 262 -14.30 -4.45 -9.25
C VAL A 262 -14.61 -5.92 -8.98
N ASP A 263 -15.30 -6.57 -9.91
CA ASP A 263 -15.65 -8.00 -9.77
C ASP A 263 -14.52 -8.92 -10.23
N ASN A 264 -13.64 -8.40 -11.10
CA ASN A 264 -12.53 -9.14 -11.68
C ASN A 264 -11.20 -8.56 -11.18
N PRO A 265 -10.32 -9.34 -10.55
CA PRO A 265 -9.02 -8.85 -10.10
C PRO A 265 -8.05 -8.50 -11.23
N ASP A 266 -8.38 -8.85 -12.49
CA ASP A 266 -7.63 -8.50 -13.68
C ASP A 266 -8.14 -7.21 -14.37
N ASP A 267 -9.21 -6.56 -13.85
CA ASP A 267 -9.52 -5.19 -14.24
C ASP A 267 -8.46 -4.26 -13.64
N LEU A 268 -7.38 -4.03 -14.39
CA LEU A 268 -6.28 -3.14 -14.03
C LEU A 268 -6.27 -1.83 -14.83
N VAL A 269 -7.29 -1.61 -15.67
CA VAL A 269 -7.32 -0.44 -16.55
C VAL A 269 -7.66 0.79 -15.73
N ALA A 270 -6.74 1.75 -15.72
CA ALA A 270 -6.97 3.05 -15.08
C ALA A 270 -8.06 3.82 -15.83
N ARG A 271 -9.00 4.41 -15.08
CA ARG A 271 -10.13 5.14 -15.65
C ARG A 271 -9.92 6.65 -15.53
N ASP A 272 -9.95 7.35 -16.66
CA ASP A 272 -9.74 8.81 -16.74
C ASP A 272 -10.77 9.60 -15.90
N SER A 273 -11.97 9.05 -15.69
CA SER A 273 -13.01 9.63 -14.83
C SER A 273 -12.55 9.85 -13.38
N ARG A 274 -11.56 9.07 -12.92
CA ARG A 274 -11.03 9.13 -11.55
C ARG A 274 -9.97 10.23 -11.37
N LEU A 275 -9.51 10.83 -12.46
CA LEU A 275 -8.56 11.94 -12.42
C LEU A 275 -9.16 13.16 -11.71
N GLN A 276 -10.47 13.41 -11.83
CA GLN A 276 -11.10 14.56 -11.18
C GLN A 276 -11.02 14.46 -9.64
N ASP A 277 -11.19 13.26 -9.09
CA ASP A 277 -11.04 13.00 -7.65
C ASP A 277 -9.59 13.24 -7.19
N ALA A 278 -8.61 12.84 -8.01
CA ALA A 278 -7.20 13.12 -7.74
C ALA A 278 -6.85 14.61 -7.82
N VAL A 279 -7.43 15.34 -8.77
CA VAL A 279 -7.29 16.80 -8.89
C VAL A 279 -7.95 17.52 -7.70
N GLY A 280 -9.07 17.03 -7.19
CA GLY A 280 -9.68 17.56 -5.96
C GLY A 280 -8.70 17.53 -4.78
N ALA A 281 -7.98 16.42 -4.63
CA ALA A 281 -6.98 16.27 -3.56
C ALA A 281 -5.75 17.17 -3.74
N THR A 282 -5.40 17.57 -4.98
CA THR A 282 -4.32 18.54 -5.22
C THR A 282 -4.64 19.94 -4.65
N LYS A 283 -5.93 20.28 -4.49
CA LYS A 283 -6.36 21.59 -3.94
C LYS A 283 -6.12 21.74 -2.43
N VAL A 284 -5.76 20.65 -1.76
CA VAL A 284 -5.32 20.68 -0.35
C VAL A 284 -3.88 21.19 -0.24
N ALA A 285 -3.16 21.25 -1.36
CA ALA A 285 -1.79 21.76 -1.49
C ALA A 285 -1.70 23.01 -2.39
N ALA A 286 -2.75 23.83 -2.44
CA ALA A 286 -2.78 25.07 -3.24
C ALA A 286 -3.62 26.16 -2.57
#